data_AF-A0A918U9E8-F1
#
_entry.id   AF-A0A918U9E8-F1
#
_cell.length_a   1.000
_cell.length_b   1.000
_cell.length_c   1.000
_cell.angle_alpha   90.00
_cell.angle_beta   90.00
_cell.angle_gamma   90.00
#
_symmetry.space_group_name_H-M   'P 1'
#
loop_
_entity.id
_entity.type
_entity.pdbx_description
1 polymer ?
#
loop_
_entity_poly.entity_id
_entity_poly.type
_entity_poly.pdbx_seq_one_letter_code
_entity_poly.pdbx_strand_id
1 'polypeptide(L)'
;MPVIFPFSRFGTRIPDLVPEWAQTTWSTLTGARGDTATPLDQTAALQSEARTVLAKSDLRPGDILLFLRDGSPHPVLSLIEAGQKLSGLSPRRNNTGSADRVHAAIWVKHPGNPGRTDPFGEGEPEVAEFRAPYALNTALSRGRYLVFRPQLADEASDWAAQIAMSWAEARDLPYSMLSAVRSIGGNSDFTAKAEDSAQAFTRQAFDPARESLKQNGGFCSMFVLAAFQASLGLKNIPLPPGLRVNAQETSVRTLEHFLRSDPEHFSVLGEIVIREQDVLYHDDPSWSRPGDVPPGDAPPGDKAGSR
;
A
#
# COMPACT_ATOMS: atom_id res chain seq x y z
N MET A 1 52.29 -28.22 9.56
CA MET A 1 51.22 -28.83 8.77
C MET A 1 50.09 -27.82 8.65
N PRO A 2 49.92 -27.13 7.50
CA PRO A 2 48.77 -26.28 7.26
C PRO A 2 47.68 -27.10 6.55
N VAL A 3 46.48 -27.10 7.13
CA VAL A 3 45.33 -27.76 6.53
C VAL A 3 44.62 -26.76 5.63
N ILE A 4 44.70 -27.02 4.33
CA ILE A 4 43.92 -26.37 3.27
C ILE A 4 42.56 -27.06 3.24
N PHE A 5 41.46 -26.30 3.32
CA PHE A 5 40.13 -26.79 2.93
C PHE A 5 39.51 -25.86 1.87
N PRO A 6 38.77 -26.44 0.90
CA PRO A 6 38.48 -25.81 -0.37
C PRO A 6 37.26 -24.89 -0.31
N PHE A 7 37.29 -23.89 -1.19
CA PHE A 7 36.14 -23.10 -1.60
C PHE A 7 35.00 -24.01 -2.13
N SER A 8 33.83 -23.95 -1.49
CA SER A 8 32.58 -24.41 -2.09
C SER A 8 31.61 -23.25 -2.18
N ARG A 9 31.24 -22.95 -3.44
CA ARG A 9 30.17 -22.03 -3.83
C ARG A 9 28.85 -22.45 -3.16
N PHE A 10 28.29 -21.60 -2.33
CA PHE A 10 26.87 -21.63 -1.99
C PHE A 10 26.19 -20.46 -2.68
N GLY A 11 25.56 -20.76 -3.83
CA GLY A 11 24.49 -19.93 -4.35
C GLY A 11 23.27 -20.16 -3.47
N THR A 12 22.87 -19.14 -2.71
CA THR A 12 21.62 -19.14 -1.96
C THR A 12 20.46 -18.97 -2.94
N ARG A 13 19.79 -20.08 -3.20
CA ARG A 13 18.46 -20.12 -3.81
C ARG A 13 17.48 -19.37 -2.90
N ILE A 14 16.75 -18.43 -3.49
CA ILE A 14 15.53 -17.85 -2.92
C ILE A 14 14.54 -19.02 -2.70
N PRO A 15 14.02 -19.26 -1.49
CA PRO A 15 13.04 -20.32 -1.28
C PRO A 15 11.71 -19.95 -1.92
N ASP A 16 11.10 -20.94 -2.57
CA ASP A 16 9.80 -20.92 -3.23
C ASP A 16 8.70 -20.29 -2.36
N LEU A 17 8.34 -19.04 -2.65
CA LEU A 17 7.32 -18.26 -1.93
C LEU A 17 5.90 -18.41 -2.51
N VAL A 18 5.60 -19.53 -3.17
CA VAL A 18 4.25 -19.82 -3.66
C VAL A 18 3.80 -21.18 -3.11
N PRO A 19 2.88 -21.21 -2.13
CA PRO A 19 2.31 -22.44 -1.61
C PRO A 19 1.68 -23.29 -2.73
N GLU A 20 1.82 -24.61 -2.64
CA GLU A 20 1.37 -25.58 -3.66
C GLU A 20 -0.15 -25.47 -3.99
N TRP A 21 -0.98 -25.01 -3.05
CA TRP A 21 -2.40 -24.74 -3.27
C TRP A 21 -2.65 -23.55 -4.22
N ALA A 22 -1.71 -22.59 -4.29
CA ALA A 22 -1.75 -21.46 -5.23
C ALA A 22 -1.31 -21.88 -6.64
N GLN A 23 -0.59 -23.00 -6.77
CA GLN A 23 -0.27 -23.60 -8.07
C GLN A 23 -1.44 -24.40 -8.63
N THR A 24 -2.25 -25.03 -7.77
CA THR A 24 -3.45 -25.79 -8.17
C THR A 24 -4.63 -24.92 -8.59
N THR A 25 -4.71 -23.68 -8.10
CA THR A 25 -5.67 -22.68 -8.62
C THR A 25 -5.28 -22.18 -10.01
N TRP A 26 -3.98 -22.18 -10.34
CA TRP A 26 -3.45 -21.77 -11.65
C TRP A 26 -3.85 -22.74 -12.77
N SER A 27 -3.69 -24.05 -12.57
CA SER A 27 -4.01 -25.05 -13.61
C SER A 27 -5.51 -25.16 -13.92
N THR A 28 -6.36 -24.83 -12.95
CA THR A 28 -7.83 -24.85 -13.13
C THR A 28 -8.34 -23.61 -13.88
N LEU A 29 -7.64 -22.46 -13.78
CA LEU A 29 -8.05 -21.20 -14.43
C LEU A 29 -7.54 -21.05 -15.88
N THR A 30 -6.50 -21.78 -16.30
CA THR A 30 -5.98 -21.75 -17.69
C THR A 30 -6.64 -22.76 -18.63
N GLY A 31 -7.54 -23.61 -18.12
CA GLY A 31 -8.19 -24.67 -18.90
C GLY A 31 -9.43 -24.25 -19.70
N ALA A 32 -9.98 -23.06 -19.47
CA ALA A 32 -11.18 -22.59 -20.17
C ALA A 32 -10.82 -21.62 -21.32
N ARG A 33 -10.33 -22.19 -22.42
CA ARG A 33 -10.32 -21.49 -23.72
C ARG A 33 -11.72 -21.58 -24.33
N GLY A 34 -12.43 -20.47 -24.37
CA GLY A 34 -13.68 -20.28 -25.12
C GLY A 34 -13.80 -18.80 -25.49
N ASP A 35 -13.94 -18.56 -26.79
CA ASP A 35 -13.73 -17.27 -27.45
C ASP A 35 -14.78 -16.17 -27.14
N THR A 36 -14.39 -14.95 -27.51
CA THR A 36 -15.21 -13.75 -27.80
C THR A 36 -15.68 -12.85 -26.64
N ALA A 37 -14.81 -11.91 -26.25
CA ALA A 37 -15.19 -10.51 -26.08
C ALA A 37 -13.98 -9.61 -26.36
N THR A 38 -14.14 -8.67 -27.28
CA THR A 38 -13.14 -7.74 -27.79
C THR A 38 -12.63 -6.78 -26.69
N PRO A 39 -11.33 -6.40 -26.64
CA PRO A 39 -10.76 -5.58 -25.55
C PRO A 39 -11.09 -4.07 -25.58
N LEU A 40 -12.03 -3.62 -26.41
CA LEU A 40 -12.18 -2.19 -26.72
C LEU A 40 -13.13 -1.40 -25.81
N ASP A 41 -13.91 -2.06 -24.94
CA ASP A 41 -15.00 -1.40 -24.20
C ASP A 41 -14.67 -1.05 -22.73
N GLN A 42 -13.63 -1.66 -22.13
CA GLN A 42 -13.28 -1.39 -20.73
C GLN A 42 -12.42 -0.13 -20.56
N THR A 43 -11.69 0.28 -21.59
CA THR A 43 -10.94 1.55 -21.60
C THR A 43 -11.85 2.78 -21.63
N ALA A 44 -13.04 2.68 -22.23
CA ALA A 44 -14.00 3.79 -22.30
C ALA A 44 -14.73 4.03 -20.96
N ALA A 45 -15.05 2.96 -20.21
CA ALA A 45 -15.65 3.09 -18.88
C ALA A 45 -14.67 3.70 -17.86
N LEU A 46 -13.39 3.33 -17.93
CA LEU A 46 -12.31 3.86 -17.08
C LEU A 46 -11.96 5.33 -17.35
N GLN A 47 -12.29 5.87 -18.53
CA GLN A 47 -12.08 7.29 -18.85
C GLN A 47 -13.21 8.20 -18.33
N SER A 48 -14.31 7.66 -17.80
CA SER A 48 -15.49 8.46 -17.44
C SER A 48 -15.57 8.86 -15.95
N GLU A 49 -14.82 8.21 -15.06
CA GLU A 49 -15.05 8.29 -13.61
C GLU A 49 -14.18 9.33 -12.87
N ALA A 50 -13.02 9.69 -13.41
CA ALA A 50 -12.22 10.83 -12.96
C ALA A 50 -12.27 11.91 -14.04
N ARG A 51 -13.13 12.91 -13.86
CA ARG A 51 -13.24 14.05 -14.79
C ARG A 51 -12.00 14.95 -14.80
N THR A 52 -11.09 14.75 -13.85
CA THR A 52 -9.93 15.61 -13.60
C THR A 52 -8.67 14.77 -13.53
N VAL A 53 -7.69 15.14 -14.36
CA VAL A 53 -6.32 14.64 -14.26
C VAL A 53 -5.55 15.56 -13.32
N LEU A 54 -4.97 14.98 -12.28
CA LEU A 54 -4.27 15.69 -11.21
C LEU A 54 -2.76 15.70 -11.46
N ALA A 55 -2.11 16.74 -10.95
CA ALA A 55 -0.67 16.80 -10.75
C ALA A 55 -0.30 16.46 -9.30
N LYS A 56 0.97 16.11 -9.04
CA LYS A 56 1.47 15.88 -7.67
C LYS A 56 1.27 17.11 -6.76
N SER A 57 1.28 18.32 -7.32
CA SER A 57 1.03 19.57 -6.60
C SER A 57 -0.42 19.74 -6.12
N ASP A 58 -1.36 18.97 -6.67
CA ASP A 58 -2.77 19.00 -6.23
C ASP A 58 -2.99 18.15 -4.97
N LEU A 59 -2.03 17.26 -4.66
CA LEU A 59 -2.08 16.34 -3.53
C LEU A 59 -1.70 17.03 -2.22
N ARG A 60 -2.28 16.53 -1.13
CA ARG A 60 -2.06 17.01 0.24
C ARG A 60 -1.87 15.83 1.17
N PRO A 61 -1.14 16.00 2.29
CA PRO A 61 -1.02 14.97 3.32
C PRO A 61 -2.39 14.40 3.70
N GLY A 62 -2.50 13.07 3.65
CA GLY A 62 -3.73 12.34 3.94
C GLY A 62 -4.62 12.10 2.73
N ASP A 63 -4.28 12.55 1.52
CA ASP A 63 -4.97 12.04 0.33
C ASP A 63 -4.71 10.52 0.20
N ILE A 64 -5.76 9.76 -0.11
CA ILE A 64 -5.71 8.31 -0.27
C ILE A 64 -5.56 7.99 -1.75
N LEU A 65 -4.53 7.22 -2.11
CA LEU A 65 -4.29 6.78 -3.48
C LEU A 65 -4.62 5.30 -3.63
N LEU A 66 -5.48 4.97 -4.58
CA LEU A 66 -5.74 3.59 -4.99
C LEU A 66 -5.11 3.33 -6.35
N PHE A 67 -4.19 2.39 -6.44
CA PHE A 67 -3.50 2.06 -7.69
C PHE A 67 -4.40 1.25 -8.63
N LEU A 68 -4.47 1.68 -9.88
CA LEU A 68 -5.21 1.03 -10.96
C LEU A 68 -4.27 0.09 -11.71
N ARG A 69 -4.71 -1.16 -11.87
CA ARG A 69 -4.02 -2.12 -12.72
C ARG A 69 -4.01 -1.62 -14.18
N ASP A 70 -2.83 -1.51 -14.78
CA ASP A 70 -2.64 -1.14 -16.19
C ASP A 70 -2.58 -2.37 -17.13
N GLY A 71 -2.92 -3.55 -16.62
CA GLY A 71 -2.88 -4.82 -17.38
C GLY A 71 -1.47 -5.41 -17.56
N SER A 72 -0.41 -4.73 -17.10
CA SER A 72 0.95 -5.26 -17.19
C SER A 72 1.12 -6.54 -16.35
N PRO A 73 1.80 -7.59 -16.86
CA PRO A 73 1.91 -8.87 -16.16
C PRO A 73 2.70 -8.70 -14.86
N HIS A 74 2.03 -8.93 -13.73
CA HIS A 74 2.63 -8.91 -12.40
C HIS A 74 1.95 -9.98 -11.53
N PRO A 75 2.65 -11.03 -11.08
CA PRO A 75 2.03 -12.22 -10.52
C PRO A 75 1.16 -11.94 -9.27
N VAL A 76 1.66 -11.11 -8.35
CA VAL A 76 0.93 -10.76 -7.11
C VAL A 76 -0.31 -9.91 -7.39
N LEU A 77 -0.18 -8.85 -8.17
CA LEU A 77 -1.30 -7.95 -8.49
C LEU A 77 -2.37 -8.64 -9.35
N SER A 78 -1.97 -9.55 -10.25
CA SER A 78 -2.92 -10.40 -10.99
C SER A 78 -3.72 -11.32 -10.07
N LEU A 79 -3.10 -11.89 -9.03
CA LEU A 79 -3.80 -12.71 -8.04
C LEU A 79 -4.83 -11.90 -7.26
N ILE A 80 -4.46 -10.69 -6.82
CA ILE A 80 -5.36 -9.77 -6.10
C ILE A 80 -6.57 -9.42 -6.99
N GLU A 81 -6.32 -9.00 -8.24
CA GLU A 81 -7.38 -8.67 -9.19
C GLU A 81 -8.31 -9.86 -9.46
N ALA A 82 -7.75 -11.05 -9.73
CA ALA A 82 -8.54 -12.25 -9.97
C ALA A 82 -9.40 -12.62 -8.76
N GLY A 83 -8.84 -12.60 -7.55
CA GLY A 83 -9.58 -12.85 -6.32
C GLY A 83 -10.71 -11.85 -6.11
N GLN A 84 -10.46 -10.57 -6.38
CA GLN A 84 -11.46 -9.51 -6.26
C GLN A 84 -12.58 -9.67 -7.28
N LYS A 85 -12.28 -10.05 -8.54
CA LYS A 85 -13.28 -10.35 -9.56
C LYS A 85 -14.16 -11.53 -9.16
N LEU A 86 -13.56 -12.65 -8.75
CA LEU A 86 -14.29 -13.85 -8.27
C LEU A 86 -15.21 -13.52 -7.09
N SER A 87 -14.70 -12.73 -6.15
CA SER A 87 -15.48 -12.24 -5.00
C SER A 87 -16.68 -11.36 -5.42
N GLY A 88 -16.57 -10.63 -6.53
CA GLY A 88 -17.64 -9.80 -7.08
C GLY A 88 -18.79 -10.55 -7.72
N LEU A 89 -18.58 -11.83 -8.05
CA LEU A 89 -19.63 -12.68 -8.61
C LEU A 89 -20.59 -13.21 -7.53
N SER A 90 -20.32 -12.96 -6.24
CA SER A 90 -21.20 -13.37 -5.16
C SER A 90 -22.40 -12.41 -5.03
N PRO A 91 -23.64 -12.85 -5.31
CA PRO A 91 -24.83 -12.00 -5.19
C PRO A 91 -25.17 -11.62 -3.74
N ARG A 92 -24.47 -12.19 -2.75
CA ARG A 92 -24.62 -11.85 -1.33
C ARG A 92 -23.75 -10.68 -0.89
N ARG A 93 -22.87 -10.15 -1.77
CA ARG A 93 -21.94 -9.08 -1.42
C ARG A 93 -22.33 -7.79 -2.13
N ASN A 94 -22.73 -6.79 -1.35
CA ASN A 94 -22.99 -5.44 -1.85
C ASN A 94 -21.69 -4.62 -1.84
N ASN A 95 -20.77 -4.92 -2.77
CA ASN A 95 -19.51 -4.21 -2.90
C ASN A 95 -19.38 -3.62 -4.30
N THR A 96 -19.52 -2.30 -4.39
CA THR A 96 -19.50 -1.53 -5.64
C THR A 96 -18.12 -1.00 -6.01
N GLY A 97 -17.09 -1.30 -5.23
CA GLY A 97 -15.72 -0.94 -5.58
C GLY A 97 -15.24 -1.71 -6.80
N SER A 98 -14.26 -1.16 -7.51
CA SER A 98 -13.71 -1.76 -8.71
C SER A 98 -12.65 -2.82 -8.39
N ALA A 99 -12.68 -3.93 -9.12
CA ALA A 99 -11.77 -5.05 -8.91
C ALA A 99 -10.35 -4.82 -9.47
N ASP A 100 -10.17 -3.77 -10.29
CA ASP A 100 -8.88 -3.35 -10.84
C ASP A 100 -8.05 -2.48 -9.87
N ARG A 101 -8.62 -2.12 -8.71
CA ARG A 101 -7.88 -1.48 -7.62
C ARG A 101 -7.10 -2.55 -6.87
N VAL A 102 -5.78 -2.52 -6.98
CA VAL A 102 -4.94 -3.63 -6.48
C VAL A 102 -3.95 -3.22 -5.39
N HIS A 103 -3.82 -1.92 -5.13
CA HIS A 103 -2.95 -1.41 -4.08
C HIS A 103 -3.45 -0.07 -3.53
N ALA A 104 -3.04 0.28 -2.32
CA ALA A 104 -3.44 1.51 -1.63
C ALA A 104 -2.27 2.15 -0.88
N ALA A 105 -2.22 3.49 -0.89
CA ALA A 105 -1.20 4.28 -0.22
C ALA A 105 -1.79 5.58 0.35
N ILE A 106 -1.06 6.21 1.27
CA ILE A 106 -1.35 7.56 1.76
C ILE A 106 -0.30 8.51 1.20
N TRP A 107 -0.72 9.63 0.61
CA TRP A 107 0.18 10.74 0.30
C TRP A 107 0.60 11.43 1.58
N VAL A 108 1.90 11.54 1.83
CA VAL A 108 2.43 12.08 3.10
C VAL A 108 3.26 13.35 2.93
N LYS A 109 3.72 13.64 1.71
CA LYS A 109 4.55 14.81 1.43
C LYS A 109 3.78 16.12 1.60
N HIS A 110 4.33 17.05 2.36
CA HIS A 110 3.86 18.43 2.41
C HIS A 110 4.28 19.20 1.13
N PRO A 111 3.41 20.09 0.60
CA PRO A 111 3.71 20.85 -0.62
C PRO A 111 4.96 21.73 -0.52
N GLY A 112 5.29 22.23 0.68
CA GLY A 112 6.43 23.12 0.91
C GLY A 112 7.77 22.43 1.16
N ASN A 113 7.77 21.12 1.37
CA ASN A 113 8.98 20.38 1.74
C ASN A 113 9.60 19.71 0.51
N PRO A 114 10.94 19.62 0.42
CA PRO A 114 11.59 18.90 -0.66
C PRO A 114 11.20 17.43 -0.61
N GLY A 115 10.96 16.83 -1.77
CA GLY A 115 10.73 15.40 -1.88
C GLY A 115 12.02 14.63 -1.68
N ARG A 116 11.94 13.49 -1.00
CA ARG A 116 13.05 12.57 -0.82
C ARG A 116 13.41 11.94 -2.18
N THR A 117 14.70 11.96 -2.53
CA THR A 117 15.19 11.48 -3.84
C THR A 117 15.92 10.13 -3.79
N ASP A 118 16.00 9.49 -2.63
CA ASP A 118 16.50 8.13 -2.45
C ASP A 118 15.91 7.51 -1.16
N PRO A 119 16.00 6.19 -0.92
CA PRO A 119 15.29 5.55 0.20
C PRO A 119 15.61 6.10 1.60
N PHE A 120 16.82 6.62 1.83
CA PHE A 120 17.32 7.10 3.12
C PHE A 120 17.78 8.56 3.09
N GLY A 121 17.52 9.25 1.98
CA GLY A 121 17.96 10.61 1.73
C GLY A 121 17.21 11.65 2.55
N GLU A 122 17.71 12.87 2.47
CA GLU A 122 17.03 14.03 3.04
C GLU A 122 15.73 14.34 2.28
N GLY A 123 14.78 14.96 2.98
CA GLY A 123 13.47 15.32 2.44
C GLY A 123 12.36 14.34 2.82
N GLU A 124 11.13 14.69 2.40
CA GLU A 124 9.93 13.95 2.76
C GLU A 124 9.58 12.87 1.73
N PRO A 125 9.21 11.66 2.17
CA PRO A 125 8.69 10.64 1.28
C PRO A 125 7.39 11.13 0.62
N GLU A 126 7.10 10.68 -0.59
CA GLU A 126 5.84 11.03 -1.26
C GLU A 126 4.67 10.25 -0.67
N VAL A 127 4.88 8.97 -0.38
CA VAL A 127 3.86 8.09 0.16
C VAL A 127 4.36 7.23 1.30
N ALA A 128 3.43 6.88 2.19
CA ALA A 128 3.57 5.78 3.12
C ALA A 128 2.63 4.64 2.70
N GLU A 129 3.16 3.42 2.63
CA GLU A 129 2.39 2.25 2.15
C GLU A 129 2.93 0.92 2.69
N PHE A 130 2.09 -0.12 2.63
CA PHE A 130 2.54 -1.50 2.83
C PHE A 130 2.86 -2.15 1.48
N ARG A 131 4.13 -2.37 1.20
CA ARG A 131 4.60 -3.06 -0.01
C ARG A 131 5.54 -4.19 0.39
N ALA A 132 5.32 -5.41 -0.10
CA ALA A 132 6.16 -6.53 0.26
C ALA A 132 7.66 -6.19 0.08
N PRO A 133 8.52 -6.40 1.10
CA PRO A 133 8.26 -7.16 2.32
C PRO A 133 7.73 -6.40 3.56
N TYR A 134 7.64 -5.07 3.59
CA TYR A 134 7.34 -4.29 4.81
C TYR A 134 6.46 -3.05 4.58
N ALA A 135 6.11 -2.31 5.63
CA ALA A 135 5.67 -0.92 5.50
C ALA A 135 6.86 -0.02 5.14
N LEU A 136 6.69 0.88 4.16
CA LEU A 136 7.75 1.74 3.62
C LEU A 136 7.28 3.18 3.44
N ASN A 137 8.20 4.11 3.71
CA ASN A 137 8.18 5.47 3.21
C ASN A 137 8.92 5.50 1.87
N THR A 138 8.23 5.93 0.81
CA THR A 138 8.76 5.79 -0.56
C THR A 138 8.32 6.90 -1.52
N ALA A 139 8.86 6.88 -2.73
CA ALA A 139 8.39 7.67 -3.87
C ALA A 139 7.16 7.01 -4.52
N LEU A 140 6.27 7.82 -5.08
CA LEU A 140 5.10 7.30 -5.78
C LEU A 140 5.55 6.59 -7.06
N SER A 141 5.18 5.31 -7.20
CA SER A 141 5.60 4.49 -8.33
C SER A 141 4.87 4.85 -9.63
N ARG A 142 5.47 4.52 -10.78
CA ARG A 142 4.83 4.66 -12.10
C ARG A 142 3.45 4.00 -12.15
N GLY A 143 2.48 4.68 -12.75
CA GLY A 143 1.16 4.14 -13.09
C GLY A 143 0.01 5.13 -12.82
N ARG A 144 -1.21 4.60 -12.69
CA ARG A 144 -2.43 5.39 -12.51
C ARG A 144 -2.99 5.18 -11.12
N TYR A 145 -3.44 6.27 -10.49
CA TYR A 145 -4.03 6.21 -9.16
C TYR A 145 -5.31 7.04 -9.10
N LEU A 146 -6.37 6.45 -8.56
CA LEU A 146 -7.58 7.16 -8.17
C LEU A 146 -7.33 7.81 -6.81
N VAL A 147 -7.62 9.10 -6.70
CA VAL A 147 -7.33 9.89 -5.50
C VAL A 147 -8.64 10.23 -4.78
N PHE A 148 -8.68 9.87 -3.50
CA PHE A 148 -9.72 10.31 -2.57
C PHE A 148 -9.15 11.34 -1.62
N ARG A 149 -9.90 12.41 -1.39
CA ARG A 149 -9.62 13.40 -0.36
C ARG A 149 -10.59 13.22 0.82
N PRO A 150 -10.08 12.85 2.00
CA PRO A 150 -10.89 12.88 3.22
C PRO A 150 -11.20 14.33 3.64
N GLN A 151 -12.45 14.57 3.99
CA GLN A 151 -13.01 15.84 4.47
C GLN A 151 -13.23 15.75 5.99
N LEU A 152 -12.18 15.37 6.72
CA LEU A 152 -12.23 15.14 8.16
C LEU A 152 -11.89 16.42 8.94
N ALA A 153 -12.50 16.59 10.10
CA ALA A 153 -12.26 17.73 10.98
C ALA A 153 -10.84 17.73 11.60
N ASP A 154 -10.43 18.88 12.13
CA ASP A 154 -9.23 19.11 12.93
C ASP A 154 -7.93 18.51 12.37
N GLU A 155 -7.78 18.59 11.05
CA GLU A 155 -6.59 18.11 10.34
C GLU A 155 -6.32 16.61 10.53
N ALA A 156 -7.36 15.81 10.80
CA ALA A 156 -7.20 14.36 11.01
C ALA A 156 -6.55 13.65 9.81
N SER A 157 -6.73 14.16 8.60
CA SER A 157 -6.03 13.64 7.41
C SER A 157 -4.51 13.83 7.48
N ASP A 158 -4.06 14.99 7.96
CA ASP A 158 -2.64 15.28 8.14
C ASP A 158 -2.02 14.40 9.23
N TRP A 159 -2.72 14.25 10.35
CA TRP A 159 -2.32 13.32 11.41
C TRP A 159 -2.25 11.86 10.93
N ALA A 160 -3.17 11.43 10.07
CA ALA A 160 -3.12 10.09 9.47
C ALA A 160 -1.86 9.89 8.61
N ALA A 161 -1.48 10.90 7.82
CA ALA A 161 -0.24 10.88 7.06
C ALA A 161 1.00 10.81 7.96
N GLN A 162 1.07 11.62 9.02
CA GLN A 162 2.21 11.60 9.96
C GLN A 162 2.31 10.28 10.71
N ILE A 163 1.18 9.70 11.15
CA ILE A 163 1.13 8.38 11.79
C ILE A 163 1.62 7.31 10.82
N ALA A 164 1.11 7.30 9.58
CA ALA A 164 1.53 6.35 8.56
C ALA A 164 3.04 6.46 8.27
N MET A 165 3.55 7.68 8.12
CA MET A 165 4.97 7.94 7.92
C MET A 165 5.81 7.43 9.09
N SER A 166 5.40 7.73 10.33
CA SER A 166 6.04 7.20 11.54
C SER A 166 6.02 5.67 11.59
N TRP A 167 4.93 5.06 11.11
CA TRP A 167 4.80 3.62 11.12
C TRP A 167 5.71 2.92 10.13
N ALA A 168 5.92 3.52 8.98
CA ALA A 168 6.69 2.97 7.89
C ALA A 168 8.20 3.29 7.98
N GLU A 169 8.60 4.29 8.77
CA GLU A 169 9.99 4.74 8.87
C GLU A 169 10.94 3.64 9.34
N ALA A 170 10.54 2.86 10.34
CA ALA A 170 11.38 1.79 10.90
C ALA A 170 11.54 0.59 9.95
N ARG A 171 10.71 0.49 8.89
CA ARG A 171 10.66 -0.64 7.95
C ARG A 171 10.61 -2.01 8.64
N ASP A 172 9.95 -2.08 9.80
CA ASP A 172 9.91 -3.26 10.68
C ASP A 172 8.53 -3.95 10.74
N LEU A 173 7.52 -3.37 10.08
CA LEU A 173 6.18 -3.95 10.00
C LEU A 173 6.07 -4.88 8.77
N PRO A 174 5.95 -6.22 8.95
CA PRO A 174 6.02 -7.17 7.84
C PRO A 174 4.74 -7.20 7.00
N TYR A 175 4.87 -7.36 5.68
CA TYR A 175 3.74 -7.56 4.79
C TYR A 175 3.16 -8.97 4.96
N SER A 176 1.85 -9.08 5.12
CA SER A 176 1.13 -10.35 5.24
C SER A 176 0.30 -10.63 3.99
N MET A 177 0.88 -11.39 3.06
CA MET A 177 0.18 -11.86 1.85
C MET A 177 -1.06 -12.70 2.20
N LEU A 178 -0.97 -13.50 3.27
CA LEU A 178 -2.10 -14.32 3.71
C LEU A 178 -3.28 -13.46 4.16
N SER A 179 -3.03 -12.42 4.96
CA SER A 179 -4.07 -11.46 5.37
C SER A 179 -4.63 -10.70 4.18
N ALA A 180 -3.77 -10.26 3.25
CA ALA A 180 -4.20 -9.61 2.01
C ALA A 180 -5.17 -10.48 1.20
N VAL A 181 -4.83 -11.76 0.96
CA VAL A 181 -5.70 -12.70 0.23
C VAL A 181 -6.98 -12.99 0.99
N ARG A 182 -6.93 -13.17 2.31
CA ARG A 182 -8.13 -13.38 3.14
C ARG A 182 -9.09 -12.20 3.09
N SER A 183 -8.57 -10.96 3.07
CA SER A 183 -9.37 -9.74 3.01
C SER A 183 -10.24 -9.65 1.75
N ILE A 184 -9.81 -10.25 0.64
CA ILE A 184 -10.58 -10.32 -0.61
C ILE A 184 -11.89 -11.08 -0.40
N GLY A 185 -11.86 -12.14 0.40
CA GLY A 185 -13.04 -12.91 0.78
C GLY A 185 -13.90 -12.27 1.89
N GLY A 186 -13.38 -11.26 2.60
CA GLY A 186 -14.02 -10.66 3.77
C GLY A 186 -15.26 -9.82 3.45
N ASN A 187 -16.33 -9.94 4.23
CA ASN A 187 -17.57 -9.22 3.97
C ASN A 187 -17.39 -7.68 4.06
N SER A 188 -18.22 -6.93 3.32
CA SER A 188 -18.13 -5.47 3.19
C SER A 188 -19.21 -4.82 4.06
N ASP A 189 -19.17 -5.09 5.37
CA ASP A 189 -20.31 -4.84 6.25
C ASP A 189 -19.95 -3.89 7.42
N PHE A 190 -20.82 -2.94 7.72
CA PHE A 190 -20.71 -1.98 8.84
C PHE A 190 -21.25 -2.56 10.18
N THR A 191 -20.88 -3.79 10.51
CA THR A 191 -21.40 -4.46 11.73
C THR A 191 -20.78 -3.90 13.01
N ALA A 192 -21.40 -4.14 14.18
CA ALA A 192 -20.82 -3.77 15.47
C ALA A 192 -19.41 -4.36 15.69
N LYS A 193 -19.16 -5.58 15.17
CA LYS A 193 -17.82 -6.19 15.19
C LYS A 193 -16.81 -5.38 14.37
N ALA A 194 -17.24 -4.78 13.25
CA ALA A 194 -16.38 -3.92 12.44
C ALA A 194 -16.04 -2.61 13.15
N GLU A 195 -17.00 -2.07 13.92
CA GLU A 195 -16.77 -0.92 14.81
C GLU A 195 -15.79 -1.25 15.94
N ASP A 196 -15.94 -2.38 16.62
CA ASP A 196 -15.00 -2.83 17.66
C ASP A 196 -13.57 -2.99 17.11
N SER A 197 -13.43 -3.59 15.92
CA SER A 197 -12.16 -3.70 15.22
C SER A 197 -11.56 -2.33 14.87
N ALA A 198 -12.38 -1.38 14.42
CA ALA A 198 -11.93 -0.01 14.13
C ALA A 198 -11.45 0.70 15.40
N GLN A 199 -12.17 0.53 16.52
CA GLN A 199 -11.80 1.06 17.82
C GLN A 199 -10.49 0.47 18.36
N ALA A 200 -10.08 -0.72 17.92
CA ALA A 200 -8.78 -1.28 18.33
C ALA A 200 -7.59 -0.45 17.81
N PHE A 201 -7.73 0.23 16.67
CA PHE A 201 -6.68 1.05 16.08
C PHE A 201 -6.67 2.49 16.61
N THR A 202 -7.77 3.00 17.17
CA THR A 202 -7.86 4.38 17.69
C THR A 202 -6.86 4.67 18.82
N ARG A 203 -6.33 3.63 19.46
CA ARG A 203 -5.34 3.73 20.55
C ARG A 203 -3.90 3.45 20.12
N GLN A 204 -3.66 3.18 18.84
CA GLN A 204 -2.34 2.75 18.33
C GLN A 204 -1.52 3.89 17.71
N ALA A 205 -2.04 5.12 17.72
CA ALA A 205 -1.30 6.30 17.26
C ALA A 205 0.04 6.40 18.02
N PHE A 206 1.15 6.43 17.27
CA PHE A 206 2.51 6.49 17.79
C PHE A 206 2.88 5.44 18.86
N ASP A 207 2.12 4.34 19.00
CA ASP A 207 2.49 3.24 19.89
C ASP A 207 3.78 2.60 19.39
N PRO A 208 4.89 2.62 20.14
CA PRO A 208 6.15 2.03 19.70
C PRO A 208 6.12 0.49 19.70
N ALA A 209 5.23 -0.13 20.50
CA ALA A 209 5.10 -1.57 20.58
C ALA A 209 4.41 -2.11 19.32
N ARG A 210 3.24 -1.58 18.94
CA ARG A 210 2.49 -1.98 17.74
C ARG A 210 2.49 -3.52 17.55
N GLU A 211 2.38 -4.24 18.65
CA GLU A 211 2.79 -5.64 18.77
C GLU A 211 2.00 -6.53 17.81
N SER A 212 0.71 -6.24 17.65
CA SER A 212 -0.18 -6.96 16.74
C SER A 212 0.22 -6.81 15.27
N LEU A 213 0.65 -5.60 14.85
CA LEU A 213 1.13 -5.33 13.49
C LEU A 213 2.51 -5.94 13.26
N LYS A 214 3.40 -5.88 14.25
CA LYS A 214 4.74 -6.51 14.16
C LYS A 214 4.66 -8.03 14.06
N GLN A 215 3.75 -8.66 14.80
CA GLN A 215 3.61 -10.11 14.83
C GLN A 215 2.83 -10.66 13.62
N ASN A 216 1.70 -10.05 13.27
CA ASN A 216 0.79 -10.58 12.26
C ASN A 216 1.00 -9.98 10.86
N GLY A 217 1.75 -8.89 10.80
CA GLY A 217 1.93 -8.11 9.60
C GLY A 217 0.68 -7.36 9.15
N GLY A 218 0.80 -6.70 8.00
CA GLY A 218 -0.24 -5.90 7.40
C GLY A 218 -0.28 -5.94 5.89
N PHE A 219 -1.23 -5.22 5.30
CA PHE A 219 -1.34 -5.04 3.86
C PHE A 219 -1.90 -3.64 3.57
N CYS A 220 -1.84 -3.25 2.30
CA CYS A 220 -1.98 -1.86 1.86
C CYS A 220 -3.28 -1.17 2.30
N SER A 221 -4.46 -1.75 2.07
CA SER A 221 -5.73 -1.13 2.48
C SER A 221 -5.94 -1.12 3.99
N MET A 222 -5.51 -2.16 4.71
CA MET A 222 -5.53 -2.18 6.17
C MET A 222 -4.71 -1.04 6.75
N PHE A 223 -3.52 -0.78 6.19
CA PHE A 223 -2.64 0.28 6.64
C PHE A 223 -3.27 1.66 6.52
N VAL A 224 -3.87 1.94 5.35
CA VAL A 224 -4.61 3.19 5.13
C VAL A 224 -5.68 3.37 6.20
N LEU A 225 -6.57 2.37 6.36
CA LEU A 225 -7.67 2.45 7.33
C LEU A 225 -7.17 2.59 8.77
N ALA A 226 -6.18 1.80 9.16
CA ALA A 226 -5.62 1.83 10.51
C ALA A 226 -5.01 3.19 10.85
N ALA A 227 -4.31 3.83 9.90
CA ALA A 227 -3.74 5.16 10.11
C ALA A 227 -4.82 6.23 10.32
N PHE A 228 -5.90 6.19 9.54
CA PHE A 228 -7.05 7.09 9.73
C PHE A 228 -7.80 6.82 11.05
N GLN A 229 -8.03 5.56 11.39
CA GLN A 229 -8.67 5.18 12.65
C GLN A 229 -7.83 5.64 13.85
N ALA A 230 -6.51 5.44 13.81
CA ALA A 230 -5.57 5.92 14.82
C ALA A 230 -5.58 7.45 14.94
N SER A 231 -5.61 8.17 13.81
CA SER A 231 -5.68 9.63 13.78
C SER A 231 -6.97 10.17 14.43
N LEU A 232 -8.12 9.62 14.05
CA LEU A 232 -9.41 10.04 14.62
C LEU A 232 -9.49 9.74 16.13
N GLY A 233 -8.93 8.60 16.56
CA GLY A 233 -8.75 8.26 17.97
C GLY A 233 -7.90 9.28 18.72
N LEU A 234 -6.73 9.62 18.18
CA LEU A 234 -5.82 10.61 18.75
C LEU A 234 -6.50 11.99 18.90
N LYS A 235 -7.33 12.36 17.92
CA LYS A 235 -8.04 13.65 17.89
C LYS A 235 -9.37 13.64 18.62
N ASN A 236 -9.77 12.49 19.18
CA ASN A 236 -11.07 12.29 19.82
C ASN A 236 -12.25 12.66 18.90
N ILE A 237 -12.14 12.33 17.61
CA ILE A 237 -13.17 12.55 16.60
C ILE A 237 -13.91 11.21 16.38
N PRO A 238 -15.25 11.21 16.34
CA PRO A 238 -16.00 10.00 16.00
C PRO A 238 -15.60 9.42 14.64
N LEU A 239 -15.55 8.09 14.54
CA LEU A 239 -15.31 7.41 13.28
C LEU A 239 -16.50 7.65 12.32
N PRO A 240 -16.29 8.26 11.14
CA PRO A 240 -17.33 8.36 10.14
C PRO A 240 -17.63 6.96 9.56
N PRO A 241 -18.81 6.75 8.95
CA PRO A 241 -19.22 5.46 8.43
C PRO A 241 -18.16 4.75 7.59
N GLY A 242 -17.52 5.46 6.64
CA GLY A 242 -16.50 4.90 5.73
C GLY A 242 -15.22 4.42 6.42
N LEU A 243 -14.96 4.85 7.67
CA LEU A 243 -13.82 4.42 8.48
C LEU A 243 -14.20 3.53 9.65
N ARG A 244 -15.49 3.34 9.92
CA ARG A 244 -16.00 2.45 10.98
C ARG A 244 -16.10 1.01 10.48
N VAL A 245 -14.95 0.48 10.05
CA VAL A 245 -14.84 -0.79 9.36
C VAL A 245 -13.66 -1.61 9.86
N ASN A 246 -13.73 -2.93 9.68
CA ASN A 246 -12.64 -3.81 10.07
C ASN A 246 -11.47 -3.69 9.08
N ALA A 247 -10.46 -2.89 9.42
CA ALA A 247 -9.29 -2.68 8.57
C ALA A 247 -8.61 -4.00 8.17
N GLN A 248 -8.56 -4.99 9.07
CA GLN A 248 -7.88 -6.27 8.85
C GLN A 248 -8.60 -7.19 7.82
N GLU A 249 -9.87 -6.93 7.53
CA GLU A 249 -10.68 -7.70 6.58
C GLU A 249 -11.09 -6.88 5.36
N THR A 250 -10.56 -5.67 5.21
CA THR A 250 -10.96 -4.76 4.14
C THR A 250 -9.97 -4.79 2.99
N SER A 251 -10.33 -5.44 1.88
CA SER A 251 -9.56 -5.40 0.62
C SER A 251 -9.51 -4.00 0.01
N VAL A 252 -8.63 -3.75 -0.97
CA VAL A 252 -8.52 -2.46 -1.68
C VAL A 252 -9.83 -2.12 -2.42
N ARG A 253 -10.46 -3.10 -3.07
CA ARG A 253 -11.79 -2.96 -3.66
C ARG A 253 -12.82 -2.53 -2.60
N THR A 254 -12.82 -3.19 -1.46
CA THR A 254 -13.75 -2.88 -0.36
C THR A 254 -13.50 -1.50 0.24
N LEU A 255 -12.23 -1.09 0.34
CA LEU A 255 -11.86 0.27 0.73
C LEU A 255 -12.49 1.29 -0.23
N GLU A 256 -12.35 1.13 -1.55
CA GLU A 256 -13.00 2.02 -2.51
C GLU A 256 -14.52 2.10 -2.29
N HIS A 257 -15.18 0.95 -2.09
CA HIS A 257 -16.60 0.90 -1.80
C HIS A 257 -16.96 1.75 -0.57
N PHE A 258 -16.26 1.57 0.55
CA PHE A 258 -16.53 2.33 1.77
C PHE A 258 -16.31 3.83 1.61
N LEU A 259 -15.23 4.25 0.94
CA LEU A 259 -14.98 5.67 0.69
C LEU A 259 -16.08 6.29 -0.19
N ARG A 260 -16.56 5.56 -1.20
CA ARG A 260 -17.65 6.04 -2.07
C ARG A 260 -19.02 6.04 -1.39
N SER A 261 -19.25 5.13 -0.45
CA SER A 261 -20.48 5.05 0.33
C SER A 261 -20.60 6.14 1.40
N ASP A 262 -19.55 6.93 1.62
CA ASP A 262 -19.51 8.03 2.59
C ASP A 262 -19.06 9.36 1.94
N PRO A 263 -19.87 9.91 1.01
CA PRO A 263 -19.51 11.10 0.24
C PRO A 263 -19.46 12.38 1.08
N GLU A 264 -20.04 12.37 2.28
CA GLU A 264 -19.95 13.50 3.22
C GLU A 264 -18.53 13.66 3.76
N HIS A 265 -17.81 12.55 3.97
CA HIS A 265 -16.47 12.55 4.53
C HIS A 265 -15.37 12.26 3.49
N PHE A 266 -15.72 11.80 2.30
CA PHE A 266 -14.75 11.45 1.26
C PHE A 266 -15.18 11.94 -0.12
N SER A 267 -14.32 12.73 -0.77
CA SER A 267 -14.53 13.15 -2.15
C SER A 267 -13.56 12.44 -3.08
N VAL A 268 -14.04 11.97 -4.23
CA VAL A 268 -13.18 11.57 -5.35
C VAL A 268 -12.63 12.85 -6.00
N LEU A 269 -11.31 13.02 -5.96
CA LEU A 269 -10.67 14.22 -6.50
C LEU A 269 -10.38 14.08 -8.00
N GLY A 270 -10.01 12.88 -8.44
CA GLY A 270 -9.62 12.61 -9.82
C GLY A 270 -8.58 11.50 -9.90
N GLU A 271 -7.88 11.45 -11.02
CA GLU A 271 -6.79 10.50 -11.25
C GLU A 271 -5.46 11.21 -11.41
N ILE A 272 -4.40 10.65 -10.83
CA ILE A 272 -3.03 11.05 -11.12
C ILE A 272 -2.35 9.98 -11.97
N VAL A 273 -1.60 10.43 -12.98
CA VAL A 273 -0.82 9.56 -13.87
C VAL A 273 0.66 9.85 -13.64
N ILE A 274 1.38 8.89 -13.09
CA ILE A 274 2.81 8.96 -12.84
C ILE A 274 3.54 8.27 -13.98
N ARG A 275 4.35 9.03 -14.72
CA ARG A 275 5.24 8.49 -15.75
C ARG A 275 6.61 8.21 -15.14
N GLU A 276 7.44 7.49 -15.88
CA GLU A 276 8.77 7.09 -15.40
C GLU A 276 9.62 8.31 -14.98
N GLN A 277 9.60 9.38 -15.78
CA GLN A 277 10.33 10.61 -15.47
C GLN A 277 9.80 11.39 -14.26
N ASP A 278 8.59 11.06 -13.79
CA ASP A 278 7.96 11.71 -12.65
C ASP A 278 8.26 10.97 -11.32
N VAL A 279 8.86 9.78 -11.39
CA VAL A 279 9.28 8.98 -10.23
C VAL A 279 10.56 9.59 -9.65
N LEU A 280 10.55 9.95 -8.37
CA LEU A 280 11.73 10.56 -7.73
C LEU A 280 12.89 9.56 -7.59
N TYR A 281 12.57 8.32 -7.25
CA TYR A 281 13.50 7.20 -7.23
C TYR A 281 12.75 5.87 -7.26
N HIS A 282 13.44 4.83 -7.69
CA HIS A 282 12.93 3.46 -7.58
C HIS A 282 13.40 2.88 -6.25
N ASP A 283 12.46 2.50 -5.39
CA ASP A 283 12.77 1.66 -4.24
C ASP A 283 13.16 0.28 -4.78
N ASP A 284 14.45 -0.02 -4.83
CA ASP A 284 14.93 -1.37 -5.09
C ASP A 284 14.73 -2.21 -3.82
N PRO A 285 13.95 -3.31 -3.86
CA PRO A 285 13.76 -4.18 -2.71
C PRO A 285 15.08 -4.81 -2.18
N SER A 286 16.20 -4.67 -2.90
CA SER A 286 17.53 -5.06 -2.43
C SER A 286 18.06 -4.22 -1.26
N TRP A 287 17.53 -3.01 -1.02
CA TRP A 287 17.89 -2.16 0.12
C TRP A 287 17.21 -2.64 1.41
N SER A 288 17.70 -3.78 1.91
CA SER A 288 17.27 -4.38 3.16
C SER A 288 17.98 -3.70 4.33
N ARG A 289 17.22 -3.03 5.20
CA ARG A 289 17.62 -2.53 6.55
C ARG A 289 18.68 -1.40 6.63
N PRO A 290 18.56 -0.51 7.63
CA PRO A 290 19.72 0.19 8.17
C PRO A 290 20.70 -0.85 8.74
N GLY A 291 21.77 -1.13 8.00
CA GLY A 291 22.77 -2.15 8.36
C GLY A 291 23.45 -2.81 7.16
N ASP A 292 22.82 -2.82 5.99
CA ASP A 292 23.38 -3.44 4.77
C ASP A 292 23.98 -2.41 3.81
N VAL A 293 24.37 -1.21 4.29
CA VAL A 293 25.25 -0.32 3.53
C VAL A 293 26.60 -1.01 3.43
N PRO A 294 27.05 -1.48 2.24
CA PRO A 294 28.45 -1.88 2.11
C PRO A 294 29.30 -0.66 2.49
N PRO A 295 30.40 -0.82 3.25
CA PRO A 295 31.23 0.30 3.63
C PRO A 295 31.83 0.91 2.35
N GLY A 296 31.12 1.89 1.80
CA GLY A 296 31.52 2.64 0.63
C GLY A 296 32.53 3.68 1.06
N ASP A 297 33.78 3.42 0.70
CA ASP A 297 34.81 4.39 0.38
C ASP A 297 34.69 5.73 1.13
N ALA A 298 35.24 5.75 2.34
CA ALA A 298 35.63 7.00 2.97
C ALA A 298 36.49 7.79 1.96
N PRO A 299 36.20 9.09 1.73
CA PRO A 299 37.03 9.92 0.88
C PRO A 299 38.47 9.90 1.43
N PRO A 300 39.51 9.92 0.57
CA PRO A 300 40.89 9.91 1.03
C PRO A 300 41.13 11.15 1.88
N GLY A 301 41.22 10.94 3.20
CA GLY A 301 41.53 11.99 4.15
C GLY A 301 42.93 12.53 3.88
N ASP A 302 43.00 13.81 3.54
CA ASP A 302 44.23 14.58 3.48
C ASP A 302 44.98 14.45 4.81
N LYS A 303 46.15 13.80 4.75
CA LYS A 303 47.17 13.94 5.79
C LYS A 303 47.84 15.31 5.63
N ALA A 304 47.39 16.29 6.39
CA ALA A 304 48.13 17.54 6.60
C ALA A 304 48.61 17.66 8.05
N GLY A 305 49.88 17.24 8.22
CA GLY A 305 50.90 17.70 9.17
C GLY A 305 50.51 18.36 10.50
N SER A 306 50.80 17.65 11.59
CA SER A 306 51.14 18.25 12.89
C SER A 306 52.55 18.87 12.84
N ARG A 307 52.69 20.07 13.40
CA ARG A 307 53.93 20.53 14.03
C ARG A 307 53.95 20.08 15.48
#